data_AF-A0A140IK25-F1
#
_entry.id   AF-A0A140IK25-F1
#
_cell.length_a   1.000
_cell.length_b   1.000
_cell.length_c   1.000
_cell.angle_alpha   90.00
_cell.angle_beta   90.00
_cell.angle_gamma   90.00
#
_symmetry.space_group_name_H-M   'P 1'
#
loop_
_entity.id
_entity.type
_entity.pdbx_description
1 polymer ?
#
loop_
_entity_poly.entity_id
_entity_poly.type
_entity_poly.pdbx_seq_one_letter_code
_entity_poly.pdbx_strand_id
1 'polypeptide(L)'
;LHPSNCLGMLLLSDAHQCTKLSELSWGMCLSNFPAICKTEDFLQLPKDMVVQLLSHEELETEDERLVYEAALNWINYDLEKRHCHLPELLRTVRLALLPAIFLMENVSTEELINAQPKSKELVDEAIRCKLKILQNDGVVNSPCARPRKTSHALFLLGGQTF
;
A
#
# COMPACT_ATOMS: atom_id res chain seq x y z
N LEU A 1 10.72 21.20 -7.17
CA LEU A 1 11.21 19.92 -6.61
C LEU A 1 11.21 18.89 -7.73
N HIS A 2 12.28 18.10 -7.88
CA HIS A 2 12.33 17.04 -8.88
C HIS A 2 11.79 15.74 -8.26
N PRO A 3 10.98 14.95 -8.99
CA PRO A 3 10.41 13.70 -8.47
C PRO A 3 11.45 12.72 -7.91
N SER A 4 12.65 12.71 -8.48
CA SER A 4 13.74 11.82 -8.04
C SER A 4 14.40 12.22 -6.72
N ASN A 5 14.14 13.41 -6.18
CA ASN A 5 14.73 13.88 -4.91
C ASN A 5 13.65 14.23 -3.87
N CYS A 6 12.39 13.84 -4.11
CA CYS A 6 11.29 14.18 -3.21
C CYS A 6 11.43 13.50 -1.85
N LEU A 7 11.95 12.27 -1.79
CA LEU A 7 12.20 11.53 -0.55
C LEU A 7 13.32 12.18 0.28
N GLY A 8 14.43 12.53 -0.34
CA GLY A 8 15.52 13.23 0.33
C GLY A 8 15.08 14.60 0.88
N MET A 9 14.31 15.35 0.10
CA MET A 9 13.75 16.63 0.54
C MET A 9 12.69 16.48 1.63
N LEU A 10 11.92 15.40 1.61
CA LEU A 10 10.96 15.07 2.65
C LEU A 10 11.67 14.81 3.99
N LEU A 11 12.68 13.93 3.99
CA LEU A 11 13.50 13.63 5.18
C LEU A 11 14.19 14.88 5.73
N LEU A 12 14.72 15.72 4.84
CA LEU A 12 15.35 16.98 5.23
C LEU A 12 14.33 17.96 5.83
N SER A 13 13.14 18.06 5.23
CA SER A 13 12.09 18.95 5.72
C SER A 13 11.54 18.54 7.08
N ASP A 14 11.44 17.23 7.35
CA ASP A 14 11.06 16.66 8.63
C ASP A 14 12.10 16.98 9.71
N ALA A 15 13.39 16.78 9.40
CA ALA A 15 14.51 17.11 10.28
C ALA A 15 14.58 18.61 10.64
N HIS A 16 14.18 19.49 9.72
CA HIS A 16 14.17 20.95 9.91
C HIS A 16 12.80 21.54 10.31
N GLN A 17 11.79 20.71 10.57
CA GLN A 17 10.42 21.11 10.93
C GLN A 17 9.79 22.11 9.94
N CYS A 18 10.17 22.03 8.66
CA CYS A 18 9.63 22.89 7.62
C CYS A 18 8.33 22.29 7.06
N THR A 19 7.22 22.55 7.76
CA THR A 19 5.90 21.96 7.44
C THR A 19 5.47 22.20 5.99
N LYS A 20 5.66 23.42 5.47
CA LYS A 20 5.29 23.74 4.09
C LYS A 20 6.08 22.96 3.04
N LEU A 21 7.35 22.67 3.32
CA LEU A 21 8.17 21.87 2.42
C LEU A 21 7.86 20.37 2.56
N SER A 22 7.54 19.91 3.78
CA SER A 22 7.15 18.51 4.00
C SER A 22 5.84 18.19 3.29
N GLU A 23 4.82 19.05 3.40
CA GLU A 23 3.53 18.87 2.71
C GLU A 23 3.70 18.80 1.19
N LEU A 24 4.48 19.72 0.60
CA LEU A 24 4.75 19.72 -0.84
C LEU A 24 5.52 18.46 -1.26
N SER A 25 6.55 18.08 -0.51
CA SER A 25 7.35 16.89 -0.79
C SER A 25 6.51 15.61 -0.67
N TRP A 26 5.62 15.55 0.33
CA TRP A 26 4.70 14.45 0.56
C TRP A 26 3.74 14.27 -0.61
N GLY A 27 3.09 15.36 -1.07
CA GLY A 27 2.22 15.31 -2.25
C GLY A 27 2.92 14.77 -3.50
N MET A 28 4.19 15.14 -3.72
CA MET A 28 4.97 14.58 -4.83
C MET A 28 5.35 13.11 -4.64
N CYS A 29 5.62 12.68 -3.40
CA CYS A 29 5.86 11.26 -3.11
C CYS A 29 4.62 10.42 -3.43
N LEU A 30 3.43 10.94 -3.08
CA LEU A 30 2.16 10.26 -3.35
C LEU A 30 1.88 10.13 -4.84
N SER A 31 2.07 11.19 -5.62
CA SER A 31 1.84 11.17 -7.08
C SER A 31 2.93 10.41 -7.85
N ASN A 32 4.16 10.36 -7.37
CA ASN A 32 5.27 9.66 -8.03
C ASN A 32 5.61 8.32 -7.37
N PHE A 33 4.69 7.76 -6.57
CA PHE A 33 4.89 6.51 -5.84
C PHE A 33 5.51 5.37 -6.69
N PRO A 34 5.03 5.10 -7.92
CA PRO A 34 5.58 4.03 -8.76
C PRO A 34 7.05 4.19 -9.16
N ALA A 35 7.54 5.43 -9.19
CA ALA A 35 8.94 5.73 -9.48
C ALA A 35 9.78 5.66 -8.20
N ILE A 36 9.29 6.20 -7.08
CA ILE A 36 10.04 6.26 -5.83
C ILE A 36 10.14 4.90 -5.14
N CYS A 37 9.16 4.01 -5.27
CA CYS A 37 9.19 2.70 -4.60
C CYS A 37 10.32 1.78 -5.10
N LYS A 38 10.92 2.12 -6.26
CA LYS A 38 12.03 1.39 -6.88
C LYS A 38 13.40 1.96 -6.53
N THR A 39 13.46 3.11 -5.85
CA THR A 39 14.73 3.74 -5.51
C THR A 39 15.26 3.23 -4.18
N GLU A 40 16.59 3.24 -4.00
CA GLU A 40 17.21 2.89 -2.73
C GLU A 40 16.80 3.85 -1.60
N ASP A 41 16.51 5.12 -1.93
CA ASP A 41 16.02 6.11 -0.97
C ASP A 41 14.75 5.62 -0.25
N PHE A 42 13.85 4.93 -0.95
CA PHE A 42 12.66 4.35 -0.36
C PHE A 42 12.99 3.21 0.61
N LEU A 43 13.96 2.36 0.28
CA LEU A 43 14.39 1.25 1.13
C LEU A 43 15.07 1.73 2.42
N GLN A 44 15.64 2.92 2.40
CA GLN A 44 16.26 3.57 3.56
C GLN A 44 15.28 4.36 4.44
N LEU A 45 14.01 4.53 4.02
CA LEU A 45 13.02 5.25 4.80
C LEU A 45 12.74 4.58 6.15
N PRO A 46 12.47 5.37 7.20
CA PRO A 46 12.02 4.84 8.47
C PRO A 46 10.63 4.21 8.34
N LYS A 47 10.38 3.19 9.17
CA LYS A 47 9.12 2.44 9.21
C LYS A 47 7.89 3.33 9.22
N ASP A 48 7.87 4.35 10.09
CA ASP A 48 6.69 5.20 10.27
C ASP A 48 6.33 5.97 8.99
N MET A 49 7.33 6.46 8.25
CA MET A 49 7.13 7.13 6.96
C MET A 49 6.59 6.16 5.91
N VAL A 50 7.12 4.94 5.85
CA VAL A 50 6.64 3.92 4.91
C VAL A 50 5.19 3.53 5.22
N VAL A 51 4.87 3.27 6.49
CA VAL A 51 3.50 2.96 6.93
C VAL A 51 2.54 4.10 6.59
N GLN A 52 2.94 5.36 6.85
CA GLN A 52 2.13 6.53 6.50
C GLN A 52 1.93 6.66 4.98
N LEU A 53 2.98 6.46 4.18
CA LEU A 53 2.90 6.56 2.72
C LEU A 53 1.99 5.47 2.14
N LEU A 54 2.20 4.20 2.53
CA LEU A 54 1.43 3.07 2.01
C LEU A 54 -0.04 3.10 2.45
N SER A 55 -0.32 3.62 3.65
CA SER A 55 -1.69 3.76 4.16
C SER A 55 -2.46 4.95 3.59
N HIS A 56 -1.76 5.89 2.93
CA HIS A 56 -2.38 7.13 2.44
C HIS A 56 -3.45 6.88 1.37
N GLU A 57 -4.61 7.54 1.51
CA GLU A 57 -5.73 7.40 0.56
C GLU A 57 -5.45 8.03 -0.80
N GLU A 58 -4.58 9.04 -0.84
CA GLU A 58 -4.17 9.79 -2.04
C GLU A 58 -2.93 9.21 -2.73
N LEU A 59 -2.44 8.04 -2.30
CA LEU A 59 -1.33 7.37 -2.99
C LEU A 59 -1.76 7.05 -4.43
N GLU A 60 -1.07 7.63 -5.40
CA GLU A 60 -1.36 7.45 -6.81
C GLU A 60 -0.68 6.16 -7.27
N THR A 61 -1.47 5.10 -7.38
CA THR A 61 -1.02 3.80 -7.87
C THR A 61 -2.10 3.21 -8.76
N GLU A 62 -1.70 2.72 -9.92
CA GLU A 62 -2.59 2.00 -10.83
C GLU A 62 -2.88 0.58 -10.32
N ASP A 63 -2.02 0.05 -9.44
CA ASP A 63 -2.09 -1.32 -8.96
C ASP A 63 -1.62 -1.46 -7.51
N GLU A 64 -2.45 -2.09 -6.67
CA GLU A 64 -2.05 -2.43 -5.29
C GLU A 64 -0.96 -3.52 -5.27
N ARG A 65 -0.73 -4.24 -6.37
CA ARG A 65 0.42 -5.16 -6.50
C ARG A 65 1.74 -4.42 -6.28
N LEU A 66 1.87 -3.22 -6.83
CA LEU A 66 3.08 -2.41 -6.67
C LEU A 66 3.28 -1.96 -5.21
N VAL A 67 2.20 -1.67 -4.49
CA VAL A 67 2.23 -1.33 -3.05
C VAL A 67 2.68 -2.53 -2.22
N TYR A 68 2.16 -3.71 -2.54
CA TYR A 68 2.57 -4.98 -1.91
C TYR A 68 4.05 -5.29 -2.15
N GLU A 69 4.48 -5.23 -3.41
CA GLU A 69 5.89 -5.46 -3.79
C GLU A 69 6.82 -4.45 -3.12
N ALA A 70 6.43 -3.17 -3.05
CA ALA A 70 7.19 -2.13 -2.36
C ALA A 70 7.33 -2.45 -0.85
N ALA A 71 6.26 -2.88 -0.20
CA ALA A 71 6.28 -3.27 1.20
C ALA A 71 7.21 -4.47 1.44
N LEU A 72 7.13 -5.51 0.60
CA LEU A 72 8.01 -6.67 0.68
C LEU A 72 9.48 -6.31 0.41
N ASN A 73 9.76 -5.50 -0.61
CA ASN A 73 11.11 -5.05 -0.92
C ASN A 73 11.73 -4.27 0.25
N TRP A 74 10.93 -3.42 0.91
CA TRP A 74 11.39 -2.70 2.10
C TRP A 74 11.69 -3.64 3.28
N ILE A 75 10.90 -4.71 3.47
CA ILE A 75 11.19 -5.75 4.48
C ILE A 75 12.46 -6.52 4.12
N ASN A 76 12.58 -6.98 2.86
CA ASN A 76 13.71 -7.77 2.38
C ASN A 76 15.05 -7.04 2.49
N TYR A 77 15.05 -5.70 2.44
CA TYR A 77 16.25 -4.90 2.62
C TYR A 77 16.93 -5.09 3.99
N ASP A 78 16.17 -5.32 5.06
CA ASP A 78 16.70 -5.62 6.40
C ASP A 78 15.77 -6.62 7.10
N LEU A 79 15.76 -7.85 6.57
CA LEU A 79 14.81 -8.89 6.95
C LEU A 79 14.90 -9.22 8.45
N GLU A 80 16.11 -9.29 9.02
CA GLU A 80 16.30 -9.63 10.43
C GLU A 80 15.61 -8.64 11.38
N LYS A 81 15.69 -7.33 11.11
CA LYS A 81 15.08 -6.31 11.98
C LYS A 81 13.65 -5.98 11.58
N ARG A 82 13.36 -5.97 10.27
CA ARG A 82 12.10 -5.46 9.74
C ARG A 82 11.01 -6.53 9.67
N HIS A 83 11.34 -7.83 9.67
CA HIS A 83 10.36 -8.91 9.60
C HIS A 83 9.25 -8.75 10.66
N CYS A 84 9.57 -8.27 11.87
CA CYS A 84 8.57 -8.02 12.91
C CYS A 84 7.48 -7.00 12.52
N HIS A 85 7.75 -6.09 11.58
CA HIS A 85 6.83 -5.05 11.10
C HIS A 85 5.98 -5.49 9.90
N LEU A 86 6.20 -6.68 9.35
CA LEU A 86 5.45 -7.21 8.20
C LEU A 86 3.92 -7.14 8.38
N PRO A 87 3.30 -7.54 9.52
CA PRO A 87 1.85 -7.49 9.67
C PRO A 87 1.30 -6.06 9.65
N GLU A 88 2.09 -5.12 10.16
CA GLU A 88 1.69 -3.71 10.20
C GLU A 88 1.69 -3.11 8.80
N LEU A 89 2.72 -3.41 7.99
CA LEU A 89 2.74 -3.03 6.58
C LEU A 89 1.61 -3.70 5.80
N LEU A 90 1.38 -5.00 5.99
CA LEU A 90 0.29 -5.71 5.31
C LEU A 90 -1.10 -5.15 5.63
N ARG A 91 -1.30 -4.58 6.84
CA ARG A 91 -2.56 -3.86 7.16
C ARG A 91 -2.72 -2.57 6.39
N THR A 92 -1.63 -1.92 5.99
CA THR A 92 -1.69 -0.70 5.16
C THR A 92 -1.99 -1.00 3.69
N VAL A 93 -1.60 -2.19 3.22
CA VAL A 93 -1.88 -2.65 1.86
C VAL A 93 -3.34 -3.10 1.77
N ARG A 94 -4.05 -2.66 0.74
CA ARG A 94 -5.44 -3.07 0.50
C ARG A 94 -5.48 -4.44 -0.18
N LEU A 95 -5.15 -5.48 0.59
CA LEU A 95 -5.03 -6.86 0.08
C LEU A 95 -6.28 -7.35 -0.67
N ALA A 96 -7.50 -6.90 -0.30
CA ALA A 96 -8.72 -7.31 -1.00
C ALA A 96 -8.93 -6.60 -2.36
N LEU A 97 -8.16 -5.56 -2.67
CA LEU A 97 -8.12 -4.97 -4.02
C LEU A 97 -7.17 -5.71 -4.95
N LEU A 98 -6.22 -6.51 -4.44
CA LEU A 98 -5.33 -7.32 -5.27
C LEU A 98 -6.13 -8.30 -6.16
N PRO A 99 -5.60 -8.68 -7.33
CA PRO A 99 -6.18 -9.75 -8.14
C PRO A 99 -6.33 -11.03 -7.31
N ALA A 100 -7.48 -11.70 -7.39
CA ALA A 100 -7.78 -12.88 -6.56
C ALA A 100 -6.73 -13.99 -6.75
N ILE A 101 -6.30 -14.21 -8.01
CA ILE A 101 -5.25 -15.17 -8.37
C ILE A 101 -3.94 -14.80 -7.66
N PHE A 102 -3.51 -13.54 -7.72
CA PHE A 102 -2.28 -13.09 -7.07
C PHE A 102 -2.35 -13.24 -5.53
N LEU A 103 -3.48 -12.90 -4.93
CA LEU A 103 -3.68 -13.05 -3.48
C LEU A 103 -3.63 -14.52 -3.05
N MET A 104 -4.27 -15.42 -3.81
CA MET A 104 -4.36 -16.85 -3.48
C MET A 104 -3.11 -17.63 -3.85
N GLU A 105 -2.44 -17.32 -4.96
CA GLU A 105 -1.30 -18.11 -5.47
C GLU A 105 0.05 -17.53 -5.08
N ASN A 106 0.19 -16.21 -4.94
CA ASN A 106 1.46 -15.57 -4.59
C ASN A 106 1.48 -15.18 -3.10
N VAL A 107 0.53 -14.35 -2.66
CA VAL A 107 0.56 -13.79 -1.29
C VAL A 107 0.33 -14.87 -0.23
N SER A 108 -0.58 -15.82 -0.48
CA SER A 108 -0.85 -16.90 0.48
C SER A 108 0.27 -17.94 0.59
N THR A 109 1.07 -18.10 -0.47
CA THR A 109 2.15 -19.09 -0.54
C THR A 109 3.50 -18.52 -0.11
N GLU A 110 3.62 -17.18 -0.03
CA GLU A 110 4.82 -16.47 0.37
C GLU A 110 5.36 -16.95 1.73
N GLU A 111 6.63 -17.39 1.74
CA GLU A 111 7.25 -17.95 2.95
C GLU A 111 7.36 -16.92 4.06
N LEU A 112 7.66 -15.66 3.74
CA LEU A 112 7.74 -14.56 4.72
C LEU A 112 6.41 -14.33 5.44
N ILE A 113 5.31 -14.45 4.72
CA ILE A 113 3.97 -14.30 5.29
C ILE A 113 3.61 -15.51 6.12
N ASN A 114 3.92 -16.71 5.63
CA ASN A 114 3.66 -17.97 6.34
C ASN A 114 4.55 -18.15 7.59
N ALA A 115 5.75 -17.58 7.61
CA ALA A 115 6.64 -17.56 8.76
C ALA A 115 6.07 -16.74 9.92
N GLN A 116 5.14 -15.82 9.66
CA GLN A 116 4.54 -14.95 10.67
C GLN A 116 3.02 -15.17 10.81
N PRO A 117 2.56 -15.76 11.93
CA PRO A 117 1.15 -16.10 12.13
C PRO A 117 0.18 -14.92 11.93
N LYS A 118 0.55 -13.74 12.44
CA LYS A 118 -0.26 -12.52 12.32
C LYS A 118 -0.41 -12.05 10.86
N SER A 119 0.63 -12.20 10.05
CA SER A 119 0.61 -11.84 8.62
C SER A 119 -0.31 -12.79 7.86
N LYS A 120 -0.21 -14.08 8.14
CA LYS A 120 -1.08 -15.11 7.56
C LYS A 120 -2.55 -14.88 7.87
N GLU A 121 -2.90 -14.58 9.12
CA GLU A 121 -4.29 -14.28 9.51
C GLU A 121 -4.88 -13.08 8.73
N LEU A 122 -4.06 -12.04 8.47
CA LEU A 122 -4.48 -10.88 7.69
C LEU A 122 -4.75 -11.24 6.22
N VAL A 123 -3.91 -12.08 5.63
CA VAL A 123 -4.08 -12.55 4.24
C VAL A 123 -5.31 -13.44 4.14
N ASP A 124 -5.52 -14.36 5.09
CA ASP A 124 -6.71 -15.21 5.12
C ASP A 124 -8.00 -14.38 5.26
N GLU A 125 -7.99 -13.33 6.08
CA GLU A 125 -9.12 -12.39 6.20
C GLU A 125 -9.36 -11.61 4.91
N ALA A 126 -8.30 -11.18 4.23
CA ALA A 126 -8.41 -10.51 2.94
C ALA A 126 -8.99 -11.43 1.85
N ILE A 127 -8.58 -12.71 1.83
CA ILE A 127 -9.11 -13.73 0.92
C ILE A 127 -10.60 -13.95 1.19
N ARG A 128 -11.00 -14.10 2.46
CA ARG A 128 -12.41 -14.21 2.86
C ARG A 128 -13.22 -13.00 2.39
N CYS A 129 -12.70 -11.79 2.59
CA CYS A 129 -13.32 -10.57 2.09
C CYS A 129 -13.44 -10.58 0.57
N LYS A 130 -12.38 -10.94 -0.17
CA LYS A 130 -12.39 -11.02 -1.64
C LYS A 130 -13.44 -12.00 -2.16
N LEU A 131 -13.54 -13.18 -1.54
CA LEU A 131 -14.52 -14.21 -1.90
C LEU A 131 -15.95 -13.71 -1.69
N LYS A 132 -16.24 -13.01 -0.58
CA LYS A 132 -17.56 -12.38 -0.35
C LYS A 132 -17.90 -11.33 -1.40
N ILE A 133 -16.93 -10.50 -1.81
CA ILE A 133 -17.10 -9.51 -2.89
C ILE A 133 -17.45 -10.22 -4.21
N LEU A 134 -16.71 -11.28 -4.56
CA LEU A 134 -16.95 -12.04 -5.80
C LEU A 134 -18.30 -12.78 -5.81
N GLN A 135 -18.78 -13.20 -4.64
CA GLN A 135 -20.08 -13.87 -4.49
C GLN A 135 -21.27 -12.90 -4.41
N ASN A 136 -21.04 -11.58 -4.47
CA ASN A 136 -22.05 -10.52 -4.32
C ASN A 136 -22.88 -10.63 -3.02
N ASP A 137 -22.29 -11.20 -1.97
CA ASP A 137 -22.98 -11.61 -0.75
C ASP A 137 -22.87 -10.54 0.35
N GLY A 138 -23.40 -9.35 0.05
CA GLY A 138 -23.54 -8.22 0.99
C GLY A 138 -22.60 -7.03 0.76
N VAL A 139 -22.89 -5.91 1.46
CA VAL A 139 -22.08 -4.67 1.43
C VAL A 139 -20.80 -4.88 2.23
N VAL A 140 -19.66 -4.96 1.54
CA VAL A 140 -18.34 -5.09 2.18
C VAL A 140 -17.82 -3.71 2.58
N ASN A 141 -17.98 -3.36 3.86
CA ASN A 141 -17.47 -2.10 4.44
C ASN A 141 -16.04 -2.23 5.01
N SER A 142 -15.31 -3.29 4.68
CA SER A 142 -13.96 -3.51 5.21
C SER A 142 -12.94 -2.53 4.61
N PRO A 143 -12.04 -1.94 5.40
CA PRO A 143 -11.00 -1.02 4.91
C PRO A 143 -10.12 -1.61 3.81
N CYS A 144 -9.97 -2.94 3.77
CA CYS A 144 -9.23 -3.68 2.76
C CYS A 144 -9.88 -3.67 1.36
N ALA A 145 -11.16 -3.31 1.26
CA ALA A 145 -11.95 -3.35 0.02
C ALA A 145 -12.26 -1.97 -0.56
N ARG A 146 -11.83 -0.88 0.09
CA ARG A 146 -12.14 0.49 -0.34
C ARG A 146 -11.09 1.00 -1.34
N PRO A 147 -11.43 1.27 -2.62
CA PRO A 147 -10.48 1.80 -3.60
C PRO A 147 -9.82 3.10 -3.13
N ARG A 148 -8.54 3.31 -3.48
CA ARG A 148 -7.91 4.65 -3.38
C ARG A 148 -8.65 5.61 -4.30
N LYS A 149 -8.71 6.90 -3.94
CA LYS A 149 -9.28 7.92 -4.82
C LYS A 149 -8.36 8.04 -6.04
N THR A 150 -8.75 7.45 -7.16
CA THR A 150 -8.20 7.82 -8.45
C THR A 150 -8.81 9.16 -8.83
N SER A 151 -7.97 10.13 -9.24
CA SER A 151 -8.36 11.47 -9.70
C SER A 151 -9.29 11.46 -10.92
N HIS A 152 -9.59 10.28 -11.48
CA HIS A 152 -10.42 10.06 -12.66
C HIS A 152 -11.68 9.20 -12.41
N ALA A 153 -12.27 9.23 -11.21
CA ALA A 153 -13.55 8.58 -10.98
C ALA A 153 -14.74 9.36 -11.59
N LEU A 154 -14.91 9.26 -12.92
CA LEU A 154 -16.18 9.55 -13.59
C LEU A 154 -17.19 8.49 -13.13
N PHE A 155 -18.10 8.86 -12.23
CA PHE A 155 -19.20 8.00 -11.79
C PHE A 155 -20.22 7.83 -12.92
N LEU A 156 -20.11 6.74 -13.71
CA LEU A 156 -21.20 6.23 -14.52
C LEU A 156 -22.04 5.28 -13.65
N LEU A 157 -22.95 5.84 -12.86
CA LEU A 157 -24.06 5.08 -12.27
C LEU A 157 -25.06 4.75 -13.39
N GLY A 158 -24.81 3.65 -14.08
CA GLY A 158 -25.79 3.00 -14.96
C GLY A 158 -26.88 2.35 -14.12
N GLY A 159 -27.88 3.12 -13.72
CA GLY A 159 -29.15 2.58 -13.22
C GLY A 159 -30.02 2.13 -14.38
N GLN A 160 -30.41 0.86 -14.38
CA GLN A 160 -31.45 0.34 -15.27
C GLN A 160 -32.81 0.77 -14.70
N THR A 161 -33.45 1.77 -15.30
CA THR A 161 -34.87 2.04 -15.06
C THR A 161 -35.71 1.16 -15.98
N PHE A 162 -36.62 0.40 -15.37
CA PHE A 162 -37.62 -0.46 -16.01
C PHE A 162 -38.40 0.22 -17.14
#